data_AF-A0A939D9A4-F1
#
_entry.id   AF-A0A939D9A4-F1
#
_cell.length_a   1.000
_cell.length_b   1.000
_cell.length_c   1.000
_cell.angle_alpha   90.00
_cell.angle_beta   90.00
_cell.angle_gamma   90.00
#
_symmetry.space_group_name_H-M   'P 1'
#
loop_
_entity.id
_entity.type
_entity.pdbx_description
1 polymer ?
#
loop_
_entity_poly.entity_id
_entity_poly.type
_entity_poly.pdbx_seq_one_letter_code
_entity_poly.pdbx_strand_id
1 'polypeptide(L)'
;MAEPTSEKHYEEKFEFPLWKLIKGRAEEKDISYLKAAEEVVPEYEKTIRYRDTEFEEAAVKKRAKEMMEVFSREHTESNKKSKEVHR
;
A
#
# COMPACT_ATOMS: atom_id res chain seq x y z
N MET A 1 40.28 21.02 -28.16
CA MET A 1 38.82 21.15 -28.04
C MET A 1 38.34 19.93 -27.29
N ALA A 2 37.81 20.09 -26.08
CA ALA A 2 37.27 18.97 -25.30
C ALA A 2 35.97 18.52 -25.97
N GLU A 3 35.87 17.23 -26.28
CA GLU A 3 34.62 16.65 -26.81
C GLU A 3 33.52 16.81 -25.75
N PRO A 4 32.29 17.17 -26.14
CA PRO A 4 31.17 17.13 -25.21
C PRO A 4 30.93 15.66 -24.87
N THR A 5 31.36 15.24 -23.68
CA THR A 5 30.99 13.94 -23.11
C THR A 5 29.48 13.90 -23.09
N SER A 6 28.89 13.18 -24.04
CA SER A 6 27.45 13.08 -24.15
C SER A 6 26.91 12.54 -22.83
N GLU A 7 26.05 13.31 -22.18
CA GLU A 7 25.27 12.92 -21.00
C GLU A 7 24.27 11.80 -21.36
N LYS A 8 24.77 10.65 -21.81
CA LYS A 8 23.99 9.46 -22.15
C LYS A 8 24.10 8.43 -21.03
N HIS A 9 23.97 8.88 -19.79
CA HIS A 9 23.56 8.02 -18.69
C HIS A 9 22.03 8.10 -18.60
N TYR A 10 21.35 7.53 -19.60
CA TYR A 10 19.94 7.17 -19.40
C TYR A 10 19.95 6.02 -18.39
N GLU A 11 19.97 6.35 -17.11
CA GLU A 11 19.64 5.39 -16.06
C GLU A 11 18.23 4.90 -16.37
N GLU A 12 18.09 3.64 -16.79
CA GLU A 12 16.80 2.99 -16.82
C GLU A 12 16.20 3.12 -15.42
N LYS A 13 15.07 3.82 -15.32
CA LYS A 13 14.38 4.00 -14.05
C LYS A 13 14.01 2.61 -13.55
N PHE A 14 14.65 2.19 -12.47
CA PHE A 14 14.34 0.92 -11.84
C PHE A 14 12.84 0.86 -11.54
N GLU A 15 12.18 -0.16 -12.08
CA GLU A 15 10.77 -0.42 -11.85
C GLU A 15 10.62 -1.66 -10.97
N PHE A 16 9.87 -1.51 -9.87
CA PHE A 16 9.61 -2.62 -8.98
C PHE A 16 8.86 -3.75 -9.71
N PRO A 17 9.28 -5.03 -9.59
CA PRO A 17 8.63 -6.14 -10.28
C PRO A 17 7.13 -6.25 -10.01
N LEU A 18 6.72 -6.05 -8.76
CA LEU A 18 5.30 -6.02 -8.36
C LEU A 18 4.52 -4.91 -9.10
N TRP A 19 5.13 -3.74 -9.27
CA TRP A 19 4.49 -2.61 -9.94
C TRP A 19 4.26 -2.89 -11.44
N LYS A 20 5.23 -3.55 -12.09
CA LYS A 20 5.09 -3.99 -13.49
C LYS A 20 3.92 -4.96 -13.67
N LEU A 21 3.72 -5.88 -12.72
CA LEU A 21 2.60 -6.83 -12.75
C LEU A 21 1.25 -6.12 -12.56
N ILE A 22 1.17 -5.18 -11.62
CA ILE A 22 -0.05 -4.39 -11.38
C ILE A 22 -0.43 -3.57 -12.61
N LYS A 23 0.54 -2.90 -13.25
CA LYS A 23 0.32 -2.15 -14.48
C LYS A 23 -0.19 -3.04 -15.61
N GLY A 24 0.50 -4.16 -15.87
CA GLY A 24 0.10 -5.09 -16.92
C GLY A 24 -1.33 -5.62 -16.71
N ARG A 25 -1.70 -5.91 -15.46
CA ARG A 25 -3.05 -6.36 -15.12
C ARG A 25 -4.11 -5.28 -15.28
N ALA A 26 -3.78 -4.04 -14.93
CA ALA A 26 -4.66 -2.89 -15.09
C ALA A 26 -4.94 -2.60 -16.58
N GLU A 27 -3.91 -2.66 -17.42
CA GLU A 27 -4.01 -2.48 -18.87
C GLU A 27 -4.78 -3.63 -19.55
N GLU A 28 -4.52 -4.89 -19.14
CA GLU A 28 -5.20 -6.06 -19.68
C GLU A 28 -6.72 -6.02 -19.44
N LYS A 29 -7.14 -5.57 -18.26
CA LYS A 29 -8.53 -5.60 -17.82
C LYS A 29 -9.25 -4.26 -17.93
N ASP A 30 -8.58 -3.21 -18.35
CA ASP A 30 -9.07 -1.83 -18.34
C ASP A 30 -9.68 -1.44 -16.98
N ILE A 31 -8.91 -1.69 -15.91
CA ILE A 31 -9.30 -1.40 -14.52
C ILE A 31 -8.31 -0.45 -13.85
N SER A 32 -8.72 0.16 -12.74
CA SER A 32 -7.82 0.98 -11.93
C SER A 32 -6.70 0.14 -11.32
N TYR A 33 -5.53 0.77 -11.10
CA TYR A 33 -4.39 0.12 -10.44
C TYR A 33 -4.74 -0.44 -9.05
N LEU A 34 -5.67 0.20 -8.34
CA LEU A 34 -6.13 -0.28 -7.05
C LEU A 34 -6.81 -1.66 -7.17
N LYS A 35 -7.74 -1.80 -8.12
CA LYS A 35 -8.41 -3.08 -8.39
C LYS A 35 -7.45 -4.14 -8.92
N ALA A 36 -6.49 -3.73 -9.76
CA ALA A 36 -5.46 -4.64 -10.25
C ALA A 36 -4.56 -5.14 -9.09
N ALA A 37 -4.22 -4.28 -8.14
CA ALA A 37 -3.41 -4.64 -6.97
C ALA A 37 -4.12 -5.66 -6.08
N GLU A 38 -5.44 -5.53 -5.87
CA GLU A 38 -6.23 -6.50 -5.09
C GLU A 38 -6.13 -7.93 -5.64
N GLU A 39 -5.94 -8.11 -6.95
CA GLU A 39 -5.74 -9.42 -7.56
C GLU A 39 -4.27 -9.86 -7.59
N VAL A 40 -3.35 -8.94 -7.87
CA VAL A 40 -1.93 -9.26 -8.12
C VAL A 40 -1.14 -9.47 -6.83
N VAL A 41 -1.37 -8.65 -5.81
CA VAL A 41 -0.59 -8.71 -4.56
C VAL A 41 -0.69 -10.08 -3.89
N PRO A 42 -1.87 -10.71 -3.71
CA PRO A 42 -1.97 -12.01 -3.05
C PRO A 42 -1.22 -13.13 -3.77
N GLU A 43 -1.18 -13.11 -5.11
CA GLU A 43 -0.42 -14.09 -5.89
C GLU A 43 1.08 -13.81 -5.84
N TYR A 44 1.48 -12.55 -5.89
CA TYR A 44 2.89 -12.16 -5.79
C TYR A 44 3.49 -12.54 -4.44
N GLU A 45 2.76 -12.34 -3.34
CA GLU A 45 3.25 -12.69 -2.00
C GLU A 45 3.54 -14.19 -1.84
N LYS A 46 2.81 -15.07 -2.54
CA LYS A 46 3.09 -16.53 -2.53
C LYS A 46 4.46 -16.86 -3.13
N THR A 47 5.03 -15.97 -3.95
CA THR A 47 6.34 -16.17 -4.57
C THR A 47 7.51 -15.78 -3.65
N ILE A 48 7.23 -15.13 -2.52
CA ILE A 48 8.25 -14.66 -1.58
C ILE A 48 8.77 -15.87 -0.78
N ARG A 49 10.04 -16.25 -1.04
CA ARG A 49 10.69 -17.44 -0.46
C ARG A 49 10.76 -17.45 1.07
N TYR A 50 10.93 -16.29 1.69
CA TYR A 50 11.07 -16.14 3.13
C TYR A 50 9.89 -15.35 3.67
N ARG A 51 8.69 -15.94 3.57
CA ARG A 51 7.50 -15.38 4.21
C ARG A 51 7.67 -15.52 5.73
N ASP A 52 7.90 -14.39 6.38
CA ASP A 52 7.89 -14.29 7.83
C ASP A 52 6.44 -14.13 8.28
N THR A 53 5.75 -15.27 8.39
CA THR A 53 4.34 -15.32 8.78
C THR A 53 4.11 -14.73 10.16
N GLU A 54 5.08 -14.86 11.07
CA GLU A 54 4.99 -14.27 12.42
C GLU A 54 5.01 -12.75 12.36
N PHE A 55 5.88 -12.17 11.53
CA PHE A 55 5.90 -10.73 11.27
C PHE A 55 4.63 -10.24 10.59
N GLU A 56 4.14 -10.94 9.55
CA GLU A 56 2.92 -10.57 8.83
C GLU A 56 1.71 -10.55 9.78
N GLU A 57 1.53 -11.60 10.58
CA GLU A 57 0.45 -11.68 11.57
C GLU A 57 0.57 -10.58 12.63
N ALA A 58 1.78 -10.31 13.12
CA ALA A 58 2.04 -9.24 14.08
C ALA A 58 1.70 -7.85 13.49
N ALA A 59 2.08 -7.60 12.23
CA ALA A 59 1.79 -6.36 11.52
C ALA A 59 0.29 -6.17 11.29
N VAL A 60 -0.42 -7.22 10.84
CA VAL A 60 -1.88 -7.21 10.68
C VAL A 60 -2.58 -6.93 12.01
N LYS A 61 -2.17 -7.62 13.07
CA LYS A 61 -2.75 -7.44 14.42
C LYS A 61 -2.51 -6.04 14.96
N LYS A 62 -1.34 -5.46 14.74
CA LYS A 62 -1.03 -4.08 15.11
C LYS A 62 -1.95 -3.10 14.39
N ARG A 63 -2.11 -3.24 13.07
CA ARG A 63 -2.98 -2.37 12.27
C ARG A 63 -4.44 -2.46 12.68
N ALA A 64 -4.93 -3.67 12.96
CA ALA A 64 -6.30 -3.89 13.44
C ALA A 64 -6.53 -3.19 14.79
N LYS A 65 -5.55 -3.25 15.70
CA LYS A 65 -5.61 -2.56 17.00
C LYS A 65 -5.63 -1.04 16.83
N GLU A 66 -4.77 -0.48 15.98
CA GLU A 66 -4.73 0.96 15.70
C GLU A 66 -6.06 1.45 15.12
N MET A 67 -6.66 0.73 14.17
CA MET A 67 -7.98 1.04 13.61
C MET A 67 -9.07 1.03 14.68
N MET A 68 -9.07 0.04 15.58
CA MET A 68 -10.03 -0.06 16.67
C MET A 68 -9.88 1.07 17.70
N GLU A 69 -8.65 1.48 18.00
CA GLU A 69 -8.38 2.61 18.89
C GLU A 69 -8.85 3.95 18.29
N VAL A 70 -8.65 4.18 16.99
CA VAL A 70 -9.18 5.36 16.28
C VAL A 70 -10.71 5.37 16.35
N PHE A 71 -11.34 4.26 16.00
CA PHE A 71 -12.81 4.15 16.02
C PHE A 71 -13.39 4.37 17.42
N SER A 72 -12.73 3.84 18.45
CA SER A 72 -13.15 4.00 19.84
C SER A 72 -13.03 5.46 20.31
N ARG A 73 -11.96 6.17 19.91
CA ARG A 73 -11.78 7.59 20.23
C ARG A 73 -12.88 8.45 19.59
N GLU A 74 -13.16 8.25 18.31
CA GLU A 74 -14.22 9.00 17.59
C GLU A 74 -15.60 8.79 18.22
N HIS A 75 -15.91 7.58 18.68
CA HIS A 75 -17.17 7.28 19.39
C HIS A 75 -17.27 7.96 20.75
N THR A 76 -16.16 8.02 21.49
CA THR A 76 -16.13 8.68 22.82
C THR A 76 -16.21 10.20 22.73
N GLU A 77 -15.59 10.81 21.71
CA GLU A 77 -15.65 12.25 21.48
C GLU A 77 -17.02 12.70 20.97
N SER A 78 -17.64 11.92 20.08
CA SER A 78 -19.00 12.19 19.60
C SER A 78 -20.03 12.14 20.74
N ASN A 79 -19.89 11.21 21.68
CA ASN A 79 -20.80 11.08 22.82
C ASN A 79 -20.63 12.21 23.85
N LYS A 80 -19.40 12.71 24.07
CA LYS A 80 -19.16 13.91 24.90
C LYS A 80 -19.78 15.16 24.27
N LYS A 81 -19.61 15.34 22.96
CA LYS A 81 -20.16 16.50 22.23
C LYS A 81 -21.70 16.51 22.23
N SER A 82 -22.35 15.35 22.09
CA SER A 82 -23.81 15.24 22.22
C SER A 82 -24.35 15.57 23.62
N LYS A 83 -23.58 15.31 24.69
CA LYS A 83 -24.00 15.64 26.06
C LYS A 83 -23.81 17.12 26.43
N GLU A 84 -22.88 17.83 25.80
CA GLU A 84 -22.70 19.28 25.98
C GLU A 84 -23.77 20.12 25.27
N VAL A 85 -24.33 19.64 24.14
CA VAL A 85 -25.36 20.37 23.37
C VAL A 85 -26.77 20.28 24.01
N HIS A 86 -26.96 19.45 25.03
CA HIS A 86 -28.23 19.27 25.74
C HIS A 86 -28.21 19.81 27.18
N ARG A 87 -27.26 20.70 27.50
CA ARG A 87 -27.20 21.45 28.75
C ARG A 87 -27.37 22.94 28.49
#